data_AF-A0AAD6VBQ7-F1
#
_entry.id   AF-A0AAD6VBQ7-F1
#
_cell.length_a   1.000
_cell.length_b   1.000
_cell.length_c   1.000
_cell.angle_alpha   90.00
_cell.angle_beta   90.00
_cell.angle_gamma   90.00
#
_symmetry.space_group_name_H-M   'P 1'
#
loop_
_entity.id
_entity.type
_entity.pdbx_description
1 polymer ?
#
loop_
_entity_poly.entity_id
_entity_poly.type
_entity_poly.pdbx_seq_one_letter_code
_entity_poly.pdbx_strand_id
1 'polypeptide(L)'
;MKQNMPMGHVNMMADTVIVNASTEDLRAILRNMLASKTPGLVAAFISSTQARLNQHQYQRPLAVFTEPDSDSDSDSDEPGPAPQLLAALRRARLLFGSGLGFASLAPLTSVVRATIGRRWDADGAVAEALVMADADIAQALQSCRDEVQGSETETETLAGQAALDDLALALEASRVDVNKWCGEFPFERALYSVRDFKL
;
A
#
# COMPACT_ATOMS: atom_id res chain seq x y z
N MET A 1 -30.39 -21.04 5.47
CA MET A 1 -30.75 -20.78 4.06
C MET A 1 -29.65 -19.95 3.43
N LYS A 2 -28.95 -20.48 2.42
CA LYS A 2 -27.93 -19.72 1.67
C LYS A 2 -28.68 -18.85 0.64
N GLN A 3 -28.69 -17.54 0.83
CA GLN A 3 -29.09 -16.63 -0.24
C GLN A 3 -27.97 -16.64 -1.30
N ASN A 4 -28.22 -17.31 -2.42
CA ASN A 4 -27.46 -17.10 -3.64
C ASN A 4 -27.79 -15.70 -4.16
N MET A 5 -26.88 -14.74 -3.96
CA MET A 5 -26.95 -13.47 -4.67
C MET A 5 -26.74 -13.78 -6.17
N PRO A 6 -27.69 -13.47 -7.06
CA PRO A 6 -27.49 -13.71 -8.48
C PRO A 6 -26.38 -12.77 -8.96
N MET A 7 -25.28 -13.34 -9.44
CA MET A 7 -24.28 -12.59 -10.20
C MET A 7 -25.00 -12.07 -11.45
N GLY A 8 -25.39 -10.78 -11.43
CA GLY A 8 -25.97 -10.14 -12.60
C GLY A 8 -24.97 -10.23 -13.74
N HIS A 9 -25.35 -10.87 -14.84
CA HIS A 9 -24.53 -10.87 -16.05
C HIS A 9 -24.22 -9.43 -16.42
N VAL A 10 -22.93 -9.11 -16.56
CA VAL A 10 -22.51 -7.82 -17.11
C VAL A 10 -23.13 -7.73 -18.51
N ASN A 11 -23.83 -6.62 -18.78
CA ASN A 11 -24.45 -6.38 -20.08
C ASN A 11 -23.38 -6.53 -21.18
N MET A 12 -23.67 -7.32 -22.21
CA MET A 12 -22.77 -7.57 -23.35
C MET A 12 -22.21 -6.27 -23.98
N MET A 13 -23.01 -5.19 -24.01
CA MET A 13 -22.53 -3.88 -24.49
C MET A 13 -21.48 -3.29 -23.56
N ALA A 14 -21.67 -3.38 -22.24
CA ALA A 14 -20.70 -2.91 -21.25
C ALA A 14 -19.43 -3.76 -21.27
N ASP A 15 -19.56 -5.07 -21.42
CA ASP A 15 -18.42 -6.00 -21.52
C ASP A 15 -17.57 -5.71 -22.77
N THR A 16 -18.21 -5.44 -23.90
CA THR A 16 -17.52 -5.02 -25.14
C THR A 16 -16.72 -3.74 -24.93
N VAL A 17 -17.26 -2.75 -24.20
CA VAL A 17 -16.51 -1.53 -23.85
C VAL A 17 -15.33 -1.85 -22.93
N ILE A 18 -15.54 -2.65 -21.88
CA ILE A 18 -14.48 -3.01 -20.92
C ILE A 18 -13.30 -3.70 -21.61
N VAL A 19 -13.59 -4.61 -22.54
CA VAL A 19 -12.57 -5.40 -23.25
C VAL A 19 -11.76 -4.57 -24.24
N ASN A 20 -12.34 -3.53 -24.84
CA ASN A 20 -11.71 -2.79 -25.94
C ASN A 20 -11.23 -1.38 -25.57
N ALA A 21 -11.68 -0.82 -24.45
CA ALA A 21 -11.28 0.50 -24.00
C ALA A 21 -9.82 0.51 -23.52
N SER A 22 -9.11 1.61 -23.80
CA SER A 22 -7.76 1.79 -23.25
C SER A 22 -7.82 2.00 -21.74
N THR A 23 -6.70 1.80 -21.04
CA THR A 23 -6.67 2.06 -19.58
C THR A 23 -6.98 3.52 -19.25
N GLU A 24 -6.67 4.45 -20.16
CA GLU A 24 -6.96 5.86 -19.93
C GLU A 24 -8.43 6.17 -20.12
N ASP A 25 -9.06 5.60 -21.15
CA ASP A 25 -10.51 5.73 -21.36
C ASP A 25 -11.29 5.13 -20.18
N LEU A 26 -10.88 3.95 -19.69
CA LEU A 26 -11.50 3.33 -18.52
C LEU A 26 -11.39 4.21 -17.28
N ARG A 27 -10.23 4.84 -17.03
CA ARG A 27 -10.07 5.79 -15.91
C ARG A 27 -10.95 7.02 -16.09
N ALA A 28 -11.01 7.59 -17.29
CA ALA A 28 -11.83 8.77 -17.57
C ALA A 28 -13.33 8.47 -17.38
N ILE A 29 -13.80 7.34 -17.92
CA ILE A 29 -15.19 6.86 -17.76
C ILE A 29 -15.50 6.65 -16.27
N LEU A 30 -14.66 5.93 -15.53
CA LEU A 30 -14.87 5.67 -14.09
C LEU A 30 -14.89 6.97 -13.28
N ARG A 31 -13.98 7.92 -13.54
CA ARG A 31 -13.97 9.22 -12.86
C ARG A 31 -15.25 10.00 -13.13
N ASN A 32 -15.72 10.04 -14.39
CA ASN A 32 -16.96 10.71 -14.75
C ASN A 32 -18.18 10.04 -14.08
N MET A 33 -18.20 8.72 -14.04
CA MET A 33 -19.23 7.95 -13.33
C MET A 33 -19.23 8.31 -11.84
N LEU A 34 -18.09 8.27 -11.15
CA LEU A 34 -17.99 8.62 -9.73
C LEU A 34 -18.33 10.10 -9.48
N ALA A 35 -17.98 11.00 -10.40
CA ALA A 35 -18.28 12.43 -10.32
C ALA A 35 -19.77 12.76 -10.58
N SER A 36 -20.53 11.87 -11.23
CA SER A 36 -21.96 12.07 -11.51
C SER A 36 -22.84 12.20 -10.24
N LYS A 37 -22.28 11.91 -9.06
CA LYS A 37 -22.98 11.90 -7.76
C LYS A 37 -24.20 10.97 -7.74
N THR A 38 -24.20 9.94 -8.60
CA THR A 38 -25.22 8.89 -8.55
C THR A 38 -25.21 8.24 -7.16
N PRO A 39 -26.33 8.26 -6.41
CA PRO A 39 -26.38 7.71 -5.06
C PRO A 39 -25.92 6.25 -5.01
N GLY A 40 -25.08 5.91 -4.04
CA GLY A 40 -24.59 4.54 -3.83
C GLY A 40 -23.49 4.06 -4.78
N LEU A 41 -23.19 4.76 -5.87
CA LEU A 41 -22.21 4.31 -6.86
C LEU A 41 -20.78 4.25 -6.29
N VAL A 42 -20.37 5.29 -5.55
CA VAL A 42 -19.05 5.32 -4.88
C VAL A 42 -18.93 4.17 -3.87
N ALA A 43 -19.97 3.97 -3.04
CA ALA A 43 -19.98 2.90 -2.05
C ALA A 43 -19.89 1.51 -2.71
N ALA A 44 -20.62 1.28 -3.81
CA ALA A 44 -20.56 0.03 -4.57
C ALA A 44 -19.19 -0.20 -5.22
N PHE A 45 -18.58 0.85 -5.77
CA PHE A 45 -17.22 0.79 -6.32
C PHE A 45 -16.19 0.42 -5.26
N ILE A 46 -16.23 1.08 -4.10
CA ILE A 46 -15.33 0.79 -2.97
C ILE A 46 -15.56 -0.64 -2.47
N SER A 47 -16.81 -1.05 -2.23
CA SER A 47 -17.13 -2.41 -1.75
C SER A 47 -16.64 -3.50 -2.72
N SER A 48 -16.81 -3.28 -4.03
CA SER A 48 -16.32 -4.21 -5.06
C SER A 48 -14.79 -4.26 -5.10
N THR A 49 -14.14 -3.12 -4.89
CA THR A 49 -12.68 -3.02 -4.80
C THR A 49 -12.17 -3.79 -3.57
N GLN A 50 -12.74 -3.55 -2.40
CA GLN A 50 -12.39 -4.26 -1.16
C GLN A 50 -12.57 -5.78 -1.31
N ALA A 51 -13.70 -6.23 -1.84
CA ALA A 51 -13.96 -7.64 -2.11
C ALA A 51 -12.88 -8.26 -3.03
N ARG A 52 -12.46 -7.53 -4.07
CA ARG A 52 -11.39 -7.97 -4.97
C ARG A 52 -10.02 -7.98 -4.30
N LEU A 53 -9.71 -6.99 -3.48
CA LEU A 53 -8.43 -6.90 -2.79
C LEU A 53 -8.29 -8.01 -1.74
N ASN A 54 -9.34 -8.33 -0.99
CA ASN A 54 -9.34 -9.38 0.03
C ASN A 54 -9.15 -10.80 -0.53
N GLN A 55 -9.44 -11.03 -1.81
CA GLN A 55 -9.18 -12.32 -2.47
C GLN A 55 -7.68 -12.60 -2.68
N HIS A 56 -6.85 -11.55 -2.70
CA HIS A 56 -5.41 -11.67 -2.98
C HIS A 56 -4.62 -11.30 -1.74
N GLN A 57 -4.17 -12.30 -0.98
CA GLN A 57 -3.22 -12.06 0.10
C GLN A 57 -1.84 -11.74 -0.49
N TYR A 58 -1.23 -10.66 0.00
CA TYR A 58 0.13 -10.32 -0.34
C TYR A 58 1.08 -11.23 0.46
N GLN A 59 1.80 -12.13 -0.21
CA GLN A 59 2.66 -13.13 0.46
C GLN A 59 4.11 -13.16 -0.07
N ARG A 60 4.61 -12.09 -0.71
CA ARG A 60 5.97 -12.13 -1.27
C ARG A 60 7.03 -11.58 -0.31
N PRO A 61 8.16 -12.28 -0.15
CA PRO A 61 9.38 -11.69 0.41
C PRO A 61 9.76 -10.46 -0.42
N LEU A 62 10.05 -9.35 0.25
CA LEU A 62 10.41 -8.10 -0.38
C LEU A 62 11.93 -7.94 -0.47
N ALA A 63 12.44 -7.82 -1.69
CA ALA A 63 13.71 -7.15 -1.94
C ALA A 63 13.44 -5.64 -2.04
N VAL A 64 14.28 -4.82 -1.41
CA VAL A 64 14.21 -3.34 -1.49
C VAL A 64 15.13 -2.79 -2.57
N PHE A 65 16.22 -3.50 -2.85
CA PHE A 65 17.27 -3.11 -3.79
C PHE A 65 17.25 -4.05 -5.00
N THR A 66 17.46 -3.50 -6.20
CA THR A 66 17.89 -4.33 -7.33
C THR A 66 19.30 -4.84 -7.05
N GLU A 67 19.55 -6.14 -7.26
CA GLU A 67 20.94 -6.59 -7.34
C GLU A 67 21.56 -6.01 -8.62
N PRO A 68 22.82 -5.56 -8.58
CA PRO A 68 23.49 -5.09 -9.78
C PRO A 68 23.55 -6.23 -10.80
N ASP A 69 23.06 -5.98 -12.02
CA ASP A 69 23.20 -6.92 -13.13
C ASP A 69 24.70 -7.06 -13.40
N SER A 70 25.24 -8.25 -13.19
CA SER A 70 26.69 -8.51 -13.37
C SER A 70 27.16 -8.39 -14.83
N ASP A 71 26.24 -8.12 -15.76
CA ASP A 71 26.44 -8.10 -17.22
C ASP A 71 26.19 -6.72 -17.86
N SER A 72 25.88 -5.66 -17.10
CA SER A 72 25.64 -4.32 -17.67
C SER A 72 26.85 -3.39 -17.54
N ASP A 73 27.53 -3.09 -18.65
CA ASP A 73 28.57 -2.06 -18.85
C ASP A 73 28.05 -0.60 -18.68
N SER A 74 26.99 -0.37 -17.91
CA SER A 74 26.46 0.98 -17.67
C SER A 74 27.07 1.59 -16.42
N ASP A 75 27.74 2.74 -16.57
CA ASP A 75 28.36 3.59 -15.51
C ASP A 75 27.43 4.03 -14.36
N SER A 76 26.18 3.57 -14.32
CA SER A 76 25.25 3.76 -13.21
C SER A 76 25.24 2.51 -12.32
N ASP A 77 26.34 2.29 -11.61
CA ASP A 77 26.53 1.21 -10.62
C ASP A 77 25.68 1.39 -9.33
N GLU A 78 24.76 2.36 -9.32
CA GLU A 78 23.97 2.66 -8.14
C GLU A 78 22.72 1.74 -8.08
N PRO A 79 22.56 0.93 -7.01
CA PRO A 79 21.42 0.03 -6.89
C PRO A 79 20.11 0.83 -6.82
N GLY A 80 19.22 0.60 -7.78
CA GLY A 80 17.90 1.21 -7.85
C GLY A 80 16.84 0.53 -6.96
N PRO A 81 15.65 1.15 -6.83
CA PRO A 81 14.55 0.56 -6.10
C PRO A 81 14.06 -0.73 -6.79
N ALA A 82 13.98 -1.82 -6.03
CA ALA A 82 13.54 -3.09 -6.56
C ALA A 82 12.11 -3.02 -7.10
N PRO A 83 11.76 -3.73 -8.19
CA PRO A 83 10.39 -3.80 -8.68
C PRO A 83 9.38 -4.30 -7.63
N GLN A 84 9.84 -5.13 -6.69
CA GLN A 84 9.02 -5.63 -5.58
C GLN A 84 8.65 -4.51 -4.60
N LEU A 85 9.55 -3.56 -4.31
CA LEU A 85 9.28 -2.38 -3.50
C LEU A 85 8.13 -1.56 -4.12
N LEU A 86 8.25 -1.23 -5.41
CA LEU A 86 7.23 -0.46 -6.12
C LEU A 86 5.89 -1.20 -6.21
N ALA A 87 5.91 -2.54 -6.28
CA ALA A 87 4.70 -3.35 -6.22
C ALA A 87 4.04 -3.32 -4.83
N ALA A 88 4.83 -3.36 -3.75
CA ALA A 88 4.35 -3.26 -2.37
C ALA A 88 3.67 -1.90 -2.13
N LEU A 89 4.32 -0.80 -2.54
CA LEU A 89 3.77 0.55 -2.39
C LEU A 89 2.46 0.72 -3.18
N ARG A 90 2.42 0.26 -4.43
CA ARG A 90 1.17 0.25 -5.22
C ARG A 90 0.06 -0.56 -4.55
N ARG A 91 0.40 -1.72 -3.97
CA ARG A 91 -0.57 -2.55 -3.25
C ARG A 91 -1.09 -1.85 -1.99
N ALA A 92 -0.21 -1.22 -1.21
CA ALA A 92 -0.59 -0.45 -0.03
C ALA A 92 -1.55 0.69 -0.40
N ARG A 93 -1.23 1.47 -1.44
CA ARG A 93 -2.08 2.55 -1.96
C ARG A 93 -3.46 2.09 -2.39
N LEU A 94 -3.57 0.92 -3.01
CA LEU A 94 -4.87 0.33 -3.34
C LEU A 94 -5.68 -0.02 -2.09
N LEU A 95 -5.02 -0.56 -1.06
CA LEU A 95 -5.67 -0.96 0.20
C LEU A 95 -6.17 0.27 0.97
N PHE A 96 -5.29 1.21 1.35
CA PHE A 96 -5.72 2.39 2.10
C PHE A 96 -6.63 3.31 1.27
N GLY A 97 -6.42 3.40 -0.04
CA GLY A 97 -7.31 4.16 -0.94
C GLY A 97 -8.72 3.55 -1.07
N SER A 98 -8.89 2.29 -0.68
CA SER A 98 -10.18 1.61 -0.61
C SER A 98 -10.77 1.57 0.81
N GLY A 99 -10.17 2.25 1.78
CA GLY A 99 -10.60 2.23 3.18
C GLY A 99 -10.19 0.97 3.96
N LEU A 100 -9.26 0.17 3.43
CA LEU A 100 -8.64 -0.96 4.14
C LEU A 100 -7.29 -0.53 4.72
N GLY A 101 -7.35 0.38 5.69
CA GLY A 101 -6.19 0.98 6.35
C GLY A 101 -5.31 -0.06 7.02
N PHE A 102 -5.87 -0.89 7.91
CA PHE A 102 -5.06 -1.88 8.64
C PHE A 102 -4.43 -2.93 7.72
N ALA A 103 -5.17 -3.38 6.71
CA ALA A 103 -4.66 -4.33 5.72
C ALA A 103 -3.47 -3.74 4.92
N SER A 104 -3.43 -2.42 4.74
CA SER A 104 -2.34 -1.73 4.04
C SER A 104 -1.03 -1.68 4.84
N LEU A 105 -1.07 -1.86 6.17
CA LEU A 105 0.12 -1.82 7.02
C LEU A 105 1.06 -3.00 6.78
N ALA A 106 0.55 -4.17 6.42
CA ALA A 106 1.37 -5.37 6.18
C ALA A 106 2.41 -5.19 5.04
N PRO A 107 2.04 -4.78 3.81
CA PRO A 107 3.02 -4.54 2.76
C PRO A 107 3.99 -3.39 3.12
N LEU A 108 3.53 -2.35 3.81
CA LEU A 108 4.38 -1.22 4.22
C LEU A 108 5.40 -1.63 5.30
N THR A 109 4.97 -2.40 6.30
CA THR A 109 5.85 -2.95 7.34
C THR A 109 6.92 -3.85 6.71
N SER A 110 6.55 -4.61 5.69
CA SER A 110 7.47 -5.46 4.95
C SER A 110 8.53 -4.61 4.20
N VAL A 111 8.17 -3.44 3.65
CA VAL A 111 9.11 -2.48 3.06
C VAL A 111 10.09 -1.99 4.11
N VAL A 112 9.60 -1.54 5.27
CA VAL A 112 10.44 -1.04 6.36
C VAL A 112 11.42 -2.12 6.83
N ARG A 113 10.95 -3.35 7.05
CA ARG A 113 11.81 -4.48 7.45
C ARG A 113 12.90 -4.79 6.43
N ALA A 114 12.59 -4.69 5.16
CA ALA A 114 13.54 -5.01 4.11
C ALA A 114 14.65 -3.94 3.94
N THR A 115 14.56 -2.81 4.65
CA THR A 115 15.67 -1.86 4.79
C THR A 115 16.71 -2.28 5.84
N ILE A 116 16.35 -3.18 6.77
CA ILE A 116 17.24 -3.60 7.87
C ILE A 116 18.42 -4.39 7.30
N GLY A 117 19.63 -4.01 7.70
CA GLY A 117 20.89 -4.58 7.23
C GLY A 117 21.30 -4.09 5.84
N ARG A 118 20.63 -3.06 5.32
CA ARG A 118 20.93 -2.47 4.02
C ARG A 118 21.38 -1.03 4.17
N ARG A 119 22.11 -0.55 3.17
CA ARG A 119 22.63 0.82 3.09
C ARG A 119 22.25 1.38 1.73
N TRP A 120 22.01 2.68 1.67
CA TRP A 120 21.65 3.41 0.47
C TRP A 120 22.32 4.77 0.50
N ASP A 121 22.48 5.37 -0.67
CA ASP A 121 22.83 6.78 -0.77
C ASP A 121 21.62 7.64 -0.42
N ALA A 122 21.84 8.72 0.33
CA ALA A 122 20.77 9.63 0.76
C ALA A 122 20.19 10.42 -0.42
N ASP A 123 21.01 10.70 -1.43
CA ASP A 123 20.62 11.39 -2.66
C ASP A 123 20.23 10.42 -3.80
N GLY A 124 20.20 9.11 -3.52
CA GLY A 124 19.96 8.05 -4.49
C GLY A 124 18.48 7.71 -4.71
N ALA A 125 18.19 7.04 -5.82
CA ALA A 125 16.83 6.64 -6.20
C ALA A 125 16.11 5.74 -5.16
N VAL A 126 16.88 4.99 -4.37
CA VAL A 126 16.32 4.19 -3.26
C VAL A 126 15.83 5.10 -2.14
N ALA A 127 16.61 6.12 -1.73
CA ALA A 127 16.17 7.06 -0.71
C ALA A 127 14.88 7.77 -1.12
N GLU A 128 14.76 8.21 -2.37
CA GLU A 128 13.52 8.79 -2.91
C GLU A 128 12.33 7.82 -2.77
N ALA A 129 12.52 6.54 -3.10
CA ALA A 129 11.48 5.53 -2.96
C ALA A 129 11.09 5.26 -1.49
N LEU A 130 12.05 5.36 -0.55
CA LEU A 130 11.80 5.21 0.88
C LEU A 130 11.08 6.43 1.46
N VAL A 131 11.37 7.65 0.99
CA VAL A 131 10.61 8.86 1.32
C VAL A 131 9.16 8.74 0.84
N MET A 132 8.93 8.18 -0.35
CA MET A 132 7.58 7.88 -0.83
C MET A 132 6.87 6.83 0.04
N ALA A 133 7.61 5.84 0.54
CA ALA A 133 7.08 4.85 1.47
C ALA A 133 6.71 5.47 2.84
N ASP A 134 7.49 6.41 3.35
CA ASP A 134 7.17 7.18 4.56
C ASP A 134 5.85 7.96 4.41
N ALA A 135 5.68 8.64 3.27
CA ALA A 135 4.43 9.33 2.95
C ALA A 135 3.24 8.36 2.86
N ASP A 136 3.42 7.19 2.24
CA ASP A 136 2.38 6.15 2.15
C ASP A 136 2.02 5.59 3.53
N ILE A 137 2.98 5.41 4.44
CA ILE A 137 2.70 4.97 5.82
C ILE A 137 1.85 6.01 6.56
N ALA A 138 2.16 7.30 6.43
CA ALA A 138 1.33 8.35 7.04
C ALA A 138 -0.11 8.33 6.50
N GLN A 139 -0.30 8.10 5.20
CA GLN A 139 -1.63 7.96 4.60
C GLN A 139 -2.35 6.69 5.05
N ALA A 140 -1.64 5.57 5.15
CA ALA A 140 -2.19 4.31 5.65
C ALA A 140 -2.67 4.45 7.10
N LEU A 141 -1.89 5.09 7.97
CA LEU A 141 -2.30 5.39 9.34
C LEU A 141 -3.54 6.29 9.35
N GLN A 142 -3.60 7.33 8.51
CA GLN A 142 -4.83 8.13 8.43
C GLN A 142 -6.04 7.28 8.03
N SER A 143 -5.90 6.41 7.04
CA SER A 143 -6.96 5.48 6.64
C SER A 143 -7.36 4.51 7.75
N CYS A 144 -6.43 4.09 8.64
CA CYS A 144 -6.76 3.26 9.81
C CYS A 144 -7.68 4.02 10.77
N ARG A 145 -7.46 5.33 10.97
CA ARG A 145 -8.35 6.15 11.83
C ARG A 145 -9.76 6.23 11.25
N ASP A 146 -9.85 6.44 9.93
CA ASP A 146 -11.13 6.52 9.23
C ASP A 146 -11.87 5.16 9.28
N GLU A 147 -11.14 4.04 9.15
CA GLU A 147 -11.67 2.68 9.27
C GLU A 147 -12.22 2.38 10.68
N VAL A 148 -11.55 2.84 11.74
CA VAL A 148 -12.02 2.71 13.13
C VAL A 148 -13.27 3.54 13.38
N GLN A 149 -13.34 4.78 12.87
CA GLN A 149 -14.53 5.62 13.01
C GLN A 149 -15.77 5.03 12.31
N GLY A 150 -15.56 4.17 11.31
CA GLY A 150 -16.62 3.50 10.56
C GLY A 150 -16.97 2.08 11.03
N SER A 151 -16.20 1.48 11.96
CA SER A 151 -16.40 0.11 12.43
C SER A 151 -16.86 0.06 13.89
N GLU A 152 -17.83 -0.80 14.20
CA GLU A 152 -18.38 -0.97 15.55
C GLU A 152 -17.83 -2.23 16.26
N THR A 153 -16.89 -2.97 15.65
CA THR A 153 -16.52 -4.33 16.07
C THR A 153 -15.20 -4.43 16.83
N GLU A 154 -15.24 -4.85 18.10
CA GLU A 154 -14.05 -5.00 18.97
C GLU A 154 -12.95 -5.94 18.41
N THR A 155 -13.33 -6.96 17.63
CA THR A 155 -12.37 -7.94 17.06
C THR A 155 -11.45 -7.32 16.01
N GLU A 156 -11.95 -6.34 15.25
CA GLU A 156 -11.19 -5.62 14.22
C GLU A 156 -10.15 -4.69 14.88
N THR A 157 -10.48 -4.17 16.07
CA THR A 157 -9.59 -3.34 16.88
C THR A 157 -8.35 -4.09 17.38
N LEU A 158 -8.48 -5.36 17.79
CA LEU A 158 -7.33 -6.16 18.25
C LEU A 158 -6.35 -6.51 17.13
N ALA A 159 -6.86 -6.95 15.97
CA ALA A 159 -6.02 -7.22 14.80
C ALA A 159 -5.37 -5.94 14.27
N GLY A 160 -6.10 -4.81 14.32
CA GLY A 160 -5.57 -3.49 13.98
C GLY A 160 -4.44 -3.05 14.92
N GLN A 161 -4.59 -3.23 16.23
CA GLN A 161 -3.53 -2.95 17.21
C GLN A 161 -2.28 -3.79 16.95
N ALA A 162 -2.43 -5.09 16.68
CA ALA A 162 -1.31 -5.95 16.36
C ALA A 162 -0.54 -5.48 15.11
N ALA A 163 -1.25 -5.01 14.08
CA ALA A 163 -0.62 -4.47 12.87
C ALA A 163 0.13 -3.14 13.12
N LEU A 164 -0.41 -2.28 13.99
CA LEU A 164 0.24 -1.04 14.41
C LEU A 164 1.52 -1.32 15.23
N ASP A 165 1.44 -2.25 16.18
CA ASP A 165 2.59 -2.66 17.00
C ASP A 165 3.70 -3.26 16.12
N ASP A 166 3.31 -4.08 15.13
CA ASP A 166 4.25 -4.69 14.18
C ASP A 166 4.99 -3.63 13.35
N LEU A 167 4.27 -2.63 12.86
CA LEU A 167 4.84 -1.49 12.14
C LEU A 167 5.78 -0.67 13.04
N ALA A 168 5.37 -0.37 14.27
CA ALA A 168 6.18 0.40 15.21
C ALA A 168 7.50 -0.31 15.54
N LEU A 169 7.45 -1.63 15.75
CA LEU A 169 8.65 -2.45 15.97
C LEU A 169 9.58 -2.44 14.75
N ALA A 170 9.03 -2.55 13.53
CA ALA A 170 9.81 -2.51 12.30
C ALA A 170 10.49 -1.15 12.09
N LEU A 171 9.77 -0.05 12.31
CA LEU A 171 10.30 1.32 12.19
C LEU A 171 11.43 1.56 13.19
N GLU A 172 11.26 1.12 14.44
CA GLU A 172 12.30 1.26 15.47
C GLU A 172 13.54 0.42 15.15
N ALA A 173 13.35 -0.82 14.68
CA ALA A 173 14.45 -1.68 14.26
C ALA A 173 15.23 -1.09 13.08
N SER A 174 14.52 -0.55 12.07
CA SER A 174 15.13 0.15 10.93
C SER A 174 15.90 1.39 11.39
N ARG A 175 15.33 2.22 12.27
CA ARG A 175 16.00 3.41 12.82
C ARG A 175 17.29 3.06 13.56
N VAL A 176 17.25 2.02 14.39
CA VAL A 176 18.43 1.53 15.11
C VAL A 176 19.50 1.04 14.14
N ASP A 177 19.12 0.35 13.07
CA ASP A 177 20.06 -0.13 12.06
C ASP A 177 20.70 1.00 11.26
N VAL A 178 19.90 1.96 10.78
CA VAL A 178 20.37 3.16 10.06
C VAL A 178 21.38 3.96 10.88
N ASN A 179 21.10 4.14 12.18
CA ASN A 179 22.02 4.82 13.09
C ASN A 179 23.37 4.11 13.24
N LYS A 180 23.45 2.77 13.09
CA LYS A 180 24.73 2.04 13.22
C LYS A 180 25.71 2.35 12.09
N TRP A 181 25.20 2.71 10.91
CA TRP A 181 26.03 3.07 9.77
C TRP A 181 26.01 4.58 9.47
N CYS A 182 25.44 5.38 10.38
CA CYS A 182 25.34 6.84 10.28
C CYS A 182 24.58 7.33 9.03
N GLY A 183 23.55 6.58 8.61
CA GLY A 183 22.69 6.98 7.50
C GLY A 183 21.58 7.96 7.89
N GLU A 184 20.91 8.51 6.89
CA GLU A 184 19.68 9.27 7.07
C GLU A 184 18.47 8.33 7.16
N PHE A 185 17.68 8.48 8.21
CA PHE A 185 16.51 7.64 8.44
C PHE A 185 15.30 8.15 7.64
N PRO A 186 14.76 7.40 6.66
CA PRO A 186 13.78 7.93 5.73
C PRO A 186 12.35 7.93 6.27
N PHE A 187 12.09 7.26 7.41
CA PHE A 187 10.72 7.03 7.92
C PHE A 187 10.38 7.89 9.15
N GLU A 188 10.87 9.13 9.22
CA GLU A 188 10.66 10.01 10.37
C GLU A 188 9.18 10.29 10.62
N ARG A 189 8.41 10.61 9.58
CA ARG A 189 7.00 11.00 9.71
C ARG A 189 6.15 9.80 10.09
N ALA A 190 6.44 8.63 9.52
CA ALA A 190 5.82 7.36 9.87
C ALA A 190 6.04 7.02 11.34
N LEU A 191 7.29 7.12 11.82
CA LEU A 191 7.64 6.84 13.21
C LEU A 191 6.94 7.80 14.19
N TYR A 192 6.87 9.08 13.85
CA TYR A 192 6.11 10.05 14.64
C TYR A 192 4.61 9.71 14.63
N SER A 193 4.04 9.46 13.45
CA SER A 193 2.61 9.21 13.26
C SER A 193 2.11 7.94 13.94
N VAL A 194 2.92 6.87 13.97
CA VAL A 194 2.55 5.61 14.62
C VAL A 194 2.59 5.73 16.14
N ARG A 195 3.52 6.54 16.69
CA ARG A 195 3.61 6.79 18.14
C ARG A 195 2.47 7.67 18.65
N ASP A 196 2.03 8.62 17.82
CA ASP A 196 0.87 9.46 18.11
C ASP A 196 -0.46 8.75 17.83
N PHE A 197 -0.44 7.54 17.25
CA PHE A 197 -1.64 6.79 16.97
C PHE A 197 -2.29 6.28 18.25
N LYS A 198 -3.59 6.54 18.41
CA LYS A 198 -4.42 6.03 19.49
C LYS A 198 -5.65 5.38 18.88
N LEU A 199 -5.84 4.09 19.21
CA LEU A 199 -7.09 3.36 18.97
C LEU A 199 -8.13 3.76 20.01
#